data_AF-A0A2T1HRW3-F1
#
_entry.id   AF-A0A2T1HRW3-F1
#
_cell.length_a   1.000
_cell.length_b   1.000
_cell.length_c   1.000
_cell.angle_alpha   90.00
_cell.angle_beta   90.00
_cell.angle_gamma   90.00
#
_symmetry.space_group_name_H-M   'P 1'
#
loop_
_entity.id
_entity.type
_entity.pdbx_description
1 polymer ?
#
loop_
_entity_poly.entity_id
_entity_poly.type
_entity_poly.pdbx_seq_one_letter_code
_entity_poly.pdbx_strand_id
1 'polypeptide(L)'
;MPASSSIAETVAFGRKAAAPQAVAAPQVAPGHSLRAAALVLAGGLLAGSAAFLISSAKPEPPRLLSVGIGPATLSVNSTLVRNPAQRRDGQAGRLDLALSWPGLEASKPPSPSDAGADAFALKDVLLVTILAADDGLDPSALPAQLYGRYLESGVEDGPAGLIRRSFRARSPYEGEVLFIAPPDGRRFAARCELARPSPDSLPHMCIAQFRRDGLDVQLRMDARLLDQWEAIDERLRHLVDKMLG
;
A
#
# COMPACT_ATOMS: atom_id res chain seq x y z
N MET A 1 -51.49 -18.82 56.98
CA MET A 1 -52.40 -18.01 57.79
C MET A 1 -51.67 -17.64 59.08
N PRO A 2 -51.70 -16.39 59.62
CA PRO A 2 -52.47 -15.21 59.20
C PRO A 2 -51.96 -14.49 57.93
N ALA A 3 -51.97 -13.15 57.89
CA ALA A 3 -51.75 -12.25 56.76
C ALA A 3 -51.22 -10.86 57.22
N SER A 4 -51.19 -9.87 56.30
CA SER A 4 -50.94 -8.42 56.47
C SER A 4 -49.49 -7.96 56.69
N SER A 5 -49.02 -6.82 56.14
CA SER A 5 -49.46 -5.97 55.01
C SER A 5 -48.39 -4.92 54.69
N SER A 6 -48.44 -4.32 53.50
CA SER A 6 -48.22 -2.87 53.23
C SER A 6 -47.27 -2.50 52.06
N ILE A 7 -47.90 -2.26 50.91
CA ILE A 7 -47.68 -1.15 49.96
C ILE A 7 -46.34 -1.09 49.20
N ALA A 8 -46.44 -1.30 47.88
CA ALA A 8 -45.52 -0.77 46.89
C ALA A 8 -45.96 0.65 46.48
N GLU A 9 -45.03 1.61 46.43
CA GLU A 9 -45.33 2.98 46.02
C GLU A 9 -44.99 3.20 44.53
N THR A 10 -45.98 3.65 43.77
CA THR A 10 -45.89 3.91 42.33
C THR A 10 -45.85 5.42 42.12
N VAL A 11 -44.76 5.95 41.55
CA VAL A 11 -44.71 7.33 41.07
C VAL A 11 -44.68 7.36 39.55
N ALA A 12 -45.85 7.59 38.95
CA ALA A 12 -45.95 7.90 37.53
C ALA A 12 -45.59 9.37 37.29
N PHE A 13 -44.62 9.64 36.42
CA PHE A 13 -44.33 11.00 35.93
C PHE A 13 -44.66 11.09 34.44
N GLY A 14 -45.84 11.65 34.13
CA GLY A 14 -46.33 11.77 32.76
C GLY A 14 -46.19 13.18 32.18
N ARG A 15 -45.67 13.25 30.94
CA ARG A 15 -45.76 14.39 29.98
C ARG A 15 -45.15 15.73 30.46
N LYS A 16 -44.23 16.34 29.70
CA LYS A 16 -44.42 16.71 28.29
C LYS A 16 -43.11 16.64 27.50
N ALA A 17 -43.18 16.13 26.28
CA ALA A 17 -42.11 16.29 25.30
C ALA A 17 -41.99 17.77 24.90
N ALA A 18 -40.80 18.35 25.04
CA ALA A 18 -40.50 19.64 24.42
C ALA A 18 -40.38 19.44 22.91
N ALA A 19 -41.03 20.30 22.13
CA ALA A 19 -40.94 20.25 20.68
C ALA A 19 -39.50 20.57 20.21
N PRO A 20 -39.00 19.94 19.13
CA PRO A 20 -37.69 20.27 18.59
C PRO A 20 -37.67 21.71 18.11
N GLN A 21 -36.73 22.51 18.61
CA GLN A 21 -36.50 23.85 18.10
C GLN A 21 -35.94 23.74 16.68
N ALA A 22 -36.73 24.16 15.70
CA ALA A 22 -36.29 24.23 14.32
C ALA A 22 -35.18 25.28 14.19
N VAL A 23 -33.95 24.83 13.91
CA VAL A 23 -32.86 25.73 13.51
C VAL A 23 -33.28 26.39 12.20
N ALA A 24 -33.35 27.72 12.19
CA ALA A 24 -33.83 28.47 11.05
C ALA A 24 -32.93 28.24 9.81
N ALA A 25 -33.54 27.83 8.70
CA ALA A 25 -32.86 27.80 7.42
C ALA A 25 -32.45 29.23 7.01
N PRO A 26 -31.25 29.45 6.45
CA PRO A 26 -30.85 30.77 5.98
C PRO A 26 -31.75 31.23 4.84
N GLN A 27 -32.47 32.34 5.03
CA GLN A 27 -33.32 32.91 3.99
C GLN A 27 -32.45 33.57 2.91
N VAL A 28 -32.35 32.91 1.75
CA VAL A 28 -31.66 33.44 0.58
C VAL A 28 -32.58 34.44 -0.12
N ALA A 29 -32.15 35.71 -0.18
CA ALA A 29 -32.92 36.77 -0.82
C ALA A 29 -33.12 36.51 -2.34
N PRO A 30 -34.30 36.81 -2.90
CA PRO A 30 -34.58 36.60 -4.32
C PRO A 30 -33.91 37.69 -5.17
N GLY A 31 -32.77 37.37 -5.80
CA GLY A 31 -32.09 38.33 -6.67
C GLY A 31 -30.85 37.88 -7.45
N HIS A 32 -30.20 36.76 -7.09
CA HIS A 32 -28.90 36.36 -7.69
C HIS A 32 -28.82 34.88 -8.16
N SER A 33 -29.97 34.21 -8.29
CA SER A 33 -30.08 32.75 -8.43
C SER A 33 -29.63 32.15 -9.78
N LEU A 34 -29.37 32.95 -10.82
CA LEU A 34 -28.98 32.45 -12.14
C LEU A 34 -27.47 32.25 -12.36
N ARG A 35 -26.60 32.93 -11.60
CA ARG A 35 -25.14 32.81 -11.77
C ARG A 35 -24.50 31.71 -10.91
N ALA A 36 -25.01 31.46 -9.72
CA ALA A 36 -24.46 30.45 -8.81
C ALA A 36 -24.75 29.01 -9.28
N ALA A 37 -25.95 28.73 -9.81
CA ALA A 37 -26.33 27.40 -10.30
C ALA A 37 -25.49 26.94 -11.49
N ALA A 38 -25.12 27.87 -12.39
CA ALA A 38 -24.29 27.58 -13.56
C ALA A 38 -22.88 27.09 -13.19
N LEU A 39 -22.29 27.63 -12.12
CA LEU A 39 -20.94 27.24 -11.67
C LEU A 39 -20.91 25.82 -11.06
N VAL A 40 -21.94 25.43 -10.30
CA VAL A 40 -22.05 24.09 -9.73
C VAL A 40 -22.31 23.05 -10.82
N LEU A 41 -23.18 23.35 -11.78
CA LEU A 41 -23.45 22.46 -12.92
C LEU A 41 -22.23 22.34 -13.85
N ALA A 42 -21.55 23.45 -14.18
CA ALA A 42 -20.33 23.42 -14.99
C ALA A 42 -19.19 22.66 -14.28
N GLY A 43 -19.01 22.85 -12.97
CA GLY A 43 -18.05 22.09 -12.17
C GLY A 43 -18.33 20.59 -12.17
N GLY A 44 -19.60 20.20 -11.97
CA GLY A 44 -20.04 18.79 -12.03
C GLY A 44 -19.86 18.17 -13.41
N LEU A 45 -20.19 18.90 -14.48
CA LEU A 45 -20.01 18.44 -15.87
C LEU A 45 -18.53 18.31 -16.26
N LEU A 46 -17.66 19.24 -15.84
CA LEU A 46 -16.22 19.16 -16.10
C LEU A 46 -15.55 18.05 -15.28
N ALA A 47 -15.88 17.89 -14.01
CA ALA A 47 -15.37 16.80 -13.18
C ALA A 47 -15.86 15.42 -13.67
N GLY A 48 -17.15 15.30 -14.01
CA GLY A 48 -17.75 14.08 -14.54
C GLY A 48 -17.19 13.68 -15.90
N SER A 49 -17.01 14.63 -16.82
CA SER A 49 -16.39 14.35 -18.13
C SER A 49 -14.91 14.01 -18.03
N ALA A 50 -14.14 14.66 -17.15
CA ALA A 50 -12.76 14.28 -16.87
C ALA A 50 -12.65 12.84 -16.32
N ALA A 51 -13.48 12.48 -15.32
CA ALA A 51 -13.52 11.14 -14.77
C ALA A 51 -13.93 10.08 -15.83
N PHE A 52 -14.91 10.41 -16.68
CA PHE A 52 -15.35 9.52 -17.76
C PHE A 52 -14.28 9.32 -18.84
N LEU A 53 -13.55 10.37 -19.23
CA LEU A 53 -12.45 10.28 -20.19
C LEU A 53 -11.26 9.47 -19.65
N ILE A 54 -10.92 9.63 -18.36
CA ILE A 54 -9.89 8.83 -17.70
C ILE A 54 -10.30 7.34 -17.66
N SER A 55 -11.58 7.04 -17.38
CA SER A 55 -12.13 5.68 -17.38
C SER A 55 -12.25 5.06 -18.79
N SER A 56 -12.31 5.89 -19.85
CA SER A 56 -12.55 5.46 -21.23
C SER A 56 -11.27 5.37 -22.08
N ALA A 57 -10.09 5.58 -21.50
CA ALA A 57 -8.82 5.46 -22.21
C ALA A 57 -8.61 4.01 -22.69
N LYS A 58 -8.51 3.80 -24.00
CA LYS A 58 -8.25 2.48 -24.58
C LYS A 58 -6.87 1.96 -24.11
N PRO A 59 -6.74 0.66 -23.79
CA PRO A 59 -5.44 0.07 -23.50
C PRO A 59 -4.45 0.31 -24.63
N GLU A 60 -3.28 0.83 -24.28
CA GLU A 60 -2.15 0.98 -25.20
C GLU A 60 -1.61 -0.41 -25.60
N PRO A 61 -1.26 -0.64 -26.87
CA PRO A 61 -0.70 -1.93 -27.28
C PRO A 61 0.62 -2.21 -26.54
N PRO A 62 0.89 -3.48 -26.15
CA PRO A 62 2.16 -3.87 -25.56
C PRO A 62 3.33 -3.51 -26.48
N ARG A 63 4.34 -2.83 -25.95
CA ARG A 63 5.62 -2.61 -26.64
C ARG A 63 6.78 -2.69 -25.66
N LEU A 64 7.96 -2.96 -26.18
CA LEU A 64 9.21 -2.85 -25.44
C LEU A 64 9.60 -1.36 -25.34
N LEU A 65 9.99 -0.93 -24.15
CA LEU A 65 10.46 0.42 -23.84
C LEU A 65 11.94 0.35 -23.48
N SER A 66 12.73 1.30 -23.96
CA SER A 66 14.12 1.53 -23.53
C SER A 66 14.14 2.65 -22.50
N VAL A 67 14.20 2.29 -21.21
CA VAL A 67 14.13 3.21 -20.08
C VAL A 67 15.49 3.27 -19.38
N GLY A 68 16.17 4.41 -19.44
CA GLY A 68 17.43 4.60 -18.72
C GLY A 68 17.20 5.09 -17.29
N ILE A 69 17.87 4.47 -16.33
CA ILE A 69 17.81 4.80 -14.90
C ILE A 69 19.24 4.85 -14.36
N GLY A 70 19.71 6.05 -14.01
CA GLY A 70 21.11 6.27 -13.64
C GLY A 70 22.06 5.82 -14.77
N PRO A 71 23.03 4.92 -14.51
CA PRO A 71 23.93 4.39 -15.52
C PRO A 71 23.35 3.23 -16.36
N ALA A 72 22.26 2.61 -15.92
CA ALA A 72 21.70 1.41 -16.56
C ALA A 72 20.60 1.76 -17.57
N THR A 73 20.42 0.90 -18.57
CA THR A 73 19.29 0.96 -19.50
C THR A 73 18.48 -0.33 -19.38
N LEU A 74 17.16 -0.19 -19.21
CA LEU A 74 16.22 -1.29 -19.02
C LEU A 74 15.32 -1.45 -20.24
N SER A 75 15.22 -2.69 -20.70
CA SER A 75 14.32 -3.15 -21.75
C SER A 75 13.05 -3.73 -21.10
N VAL A 76 11.98 -2.93 -21.02
CA VAL A 76 10.78 -3.27 -20.23
C VAL A 76 9.52 -3.28 -21.07
N ASN A 77 8.65 -4.28 -20.90
CA ASN A 77 7.34 -4.29 -21.56
C ASN A 77 6.42 -3.24 -20.92
N SER A 78 5.85 -2.35 -21.74
CA SER A 78 4.98 -1.25 -21.32
C SER A 78 3.78 -1.68 -20.46
N THR A 79 3.34 -2.94 -20.58
CA THR A 79 2.24 -3.50 -19.77
C THR A 79 2.60 -3.67 -18.30
N LEU A 80 3.87 -3.96 -17.98
CA LEU A 80 4.34 -4.10 -16.60
C LEU A 80 4.40 -2.75 -15.87
N VAL A 81 4.56 -1.66 -16.62
CA VAL A 81 4.70 -0.30 -16.09
C VAL A 81 3.36 0.19 -15.56
N ARG A 82 3.30 0.41 -14.24
CA ARG A 82 2.06 0.71 -13.51
C ARG A 82 1.50 2.07 -13.85
N ASN A 83 2.36 3.07 -13.98
CA ASN A 83 1.96 4.45 -14.27
C ASN A 83 2.03 4.72 -15.79
N PRO A 84 0.90 5.06 -16.45
CA PRO A 84 0.90 5.40 -17.87
C PRO A 84 1.89 6.52 -18.23
N ALA A 85 2.16 7.47 -17.33
CA ALA A 85 3.12 8.54 -17.58
C ALA A 85 4.57 8.03 -17.75
N GLN A 86 4.91 6.86 -17.19
CA GLN A 86 6.22 6.22 -17.33
C GLN A 86 6.33 5.31 -18.57
N ARG A 87 5.27 5.14 -19.37
CA ARG A 87 5.27 4.28 -20.57
C ARG A 87 5.88 4.94 -21.80
N ARG A 88 7.14 5.35 -21.68
CA ARG A 88 7.89 6.07 -22.72
C ARG A 88 9.37 5.74 -22.63
N ASP A 89 10.04 5.83 -23.76
CA ASP A 89 11.48 5.66 -23.87
C ASP A 89 12.27 6.86 -23.31
N GLY A 90 13.55 6.65 -23.00
CA GLY A 90 14.49 7.67 -22.53
C GLY A 90 14.75 7.65 -21.02
N GLN A 91 15.37 8.72 -20.50
CA GLN A 91 15.77 8.80 -19.10
C GLN A 91 14.58 8.98 -18.16
N ALA A 92 14.59 8.21 -17.06
CA ALA A 92 13.66 8.34 -15.94
C ALA A 92 14.43 8.29 -14.60
N GLY A 93 13.96 9.05 -13.61
CA GLY A 93 14.53 8.97 -12.25
C GLY A 93 14.16 7.69 -11.50
N ARG A 94 13.07 7.02 -11.93
CA ARG A 94 12.59 5.73 -11.42
C ARG A 94 11.60 5.08 -12.38
N LEU A 95 11.38 3.79 -12.23
CA LEU A 95 10.39 3.00 -12.96
C LEU A 95 9.50 2.22 -11.97
N ASP A 96 8.19 2.42 -12.04
CA ASP A 96 7.21 1.73 -11.18
C ASP A 96 6.50 0.63 -11.96
N LEU A 97 6.65 -0.60 -11.51
CA LEU A 97 6.01 -1.80 -12.08
C LEU A 97 4.93 -2.34 -11.14
N ALA A 98 3.96 -3.06 -11.70
CA ALA A 98 3.01 -3.85 -10.93
C ALA A 98 2.82 -5.21 -11.61
N LEU A 99 3.24 -6.26 -10.90
CA LEU A 99 3.38 -7.61 -11.42
C LEU A 99 2.36 -8.53 -10.73
N SER A 100 1.69 -9.40 -11.48
CA SER A 100 0.90 -10.48 -10.89
C SER A 100 1.82 -11.57 -10.32
N TRP A 101 1.43 -12.18 -9.21
CA TRP A 101 2.08 -13.37 -8.65
C TRP A 101 1.22 -14.61 -8.96
N PRO A 102 1.78 -15.77 -9.35
CA PRO A 102 3.20 -16.12 -9.50
C PRO A 102 3.80 -15.91 -10.91
N GLY A 103 3.02 -15.36 -11.85
CA GLY A 103 3.43 -15.25 -13.26
C GLY A 103 4.46 -14.16 -13.57
N LEU A 104 4.52 -13.11 -12.76
CA LEU A 104 5.21 -11.83 -13.03
C LEU A 104 4.74 -11.13 -14.31
N GLU A 105 3.47 -11.32 -14.67
CA GLU A 105 2.81 -10.65 -15.79
C GLU A 105 2.26 -9.28 -15.35
N ALA A 106 1.68 -8.50 -16.27
CA ALA A 106 1.06 -7.22 -15.92
C ALA A 106 -0.11 -7.43 -14.94
N SER A 107 -0.04 -6.83 -13.74
CA SER A 107 -1.16 -6.87 -12.81
C SER A 107 -2.37 -6.14 -13.39
N LYS A 108 -3.58 -6.66 -13.17
CA LYS A 108 -4.81 -5.95 -13.51
C LYS A 108 -4.87 -4.62 -12.73
N PRO A 109 -5.27 -3.49 -13.34
CA PRO A 109 -5.53 -2.26 -12.59
C PRO A 109 -6.58 -2.51 -11.48
N PRO A 110 -6.44 -1.88 -10.30
CA PRO A 110 -7.44 -2.00 -9.24
C PRO A 110 -8.80 -1.53 -9.75
N SER A 111 -9.81 -2.38 -9.55
CA SER A 111 -11.20 -2.08 -9.89
C SER A 111 -11.83 -1.19 -8.80
N PRO A 112 -12.84 -0.36 -9.12
CA PRO A 112 -13.61 0.34 -8.09
C PRO A 112 -14.28 -0.58 -7.07
N SER A 113 -14.49 -1.86 -7.40
CA SER A 113 -14.92 -2.91 -6.45
C SER A 113 -13.90 -3.22 -5.36
N ASP A 114 -12.62 -2.92 -5.61
CA ASP A 114 -11.50 -3.27 -4.74
C ASP A 114 -11.24 -2.13 -3.74
N ALA A 115 -11.93 -0.98 -3.89
CA ALA A 115 -11.87 0.18 -3.02
C ALA A 115 -12.71 0.06 -1.73
N GLY A 116 -13.05 -1.17 -1.33
CA GLY A 116 -13.61 -1.47 0.00
C GLY A 116 -12.59 -1.25 1.12
N ALA A 117 -12.92 -1.68 2.34
CA ALA A 117 -12.04 -1.51 3.52
C ALA A 117 -10.63 -2.12 3.36
N ASP A 118 -10.46 -3.05 2.43
CA ASP A 118 -9.19 -3.66 2.04
C ASP A 118 -8.55 -3.01 0.79
N ALA A 119 -8.66 -1.69 0.59
CA ALA A 119 -8.10 -0.96 -0.56
C ALA A 119 -6.56 -1.08 -0.73
N PHE A 120 -5.88 -1.76 0.20
CA PHE A 120 -4.47 -2.16 0.16
C PHE A 120 -4.24 -3.60 -0.28
N ALA A 121 -5.27 -4.32 -0.75
CA ALA A 121 -5.18 -5.71 -1.16
C ALA A 121 -4.29 -5.92 -2.39
N LEU A 122 -2.96 -5.92 -2.18
CA LEU A 122 -1.95 -6.52 -3.05
C LEU A 122 -2.07 -8.07 -3.03
N LYS A 123 -3.31 -8.59 -3.09
CA LYS A 123 -3.60 -10.01 -3.24
C LYS A 123 -2.96 -10.45 -4.55
N ASP A 124 -1.87 -11.21 -4.42
CA ASP A 124 -1.10 -11.74 -5.53
C ASP A 124 -0.57 -10.65 -6.49
N VAL A 125 -0.21 -9.48 -5.94
CA VAL A 125 0.44 -8.39 -6.68
C VAL A 125 1.75 -7.97 -6.01
N LEU A 126 2.82 -7.92 -6.79
CA LEU A 126 4.10 -7.35 -6.40
C LEU A 126 4.21 -5.94 -6.99
N LEU A 127 4.35 -4.92 -6.16
CA LEU A 127 4.72 -3.58 -6.61
C LEU A 127 6.24 -3.46 -6.57
N VAL A 128 6.84 -3.13 -7.71
CA VAL A 128 8.31 -3.04 -7.82
C VAL A 128 8.68 -1.63 -8.27
N THR A 129 9.51 -0.96 -7.48
CA THR A 129 10.10 0.35 -7.84
C THR A 129 11.58 0.12 -8.12
N ILE A 130 12.02 0.50 -9.32
CA ILE A 130 13.43 0.46 -9.72
C ILE A 130 13.97 1.89 -9.76
N LEU A 131 15.08 2.10 -9.05
CA LEU A 131 15.76 3.37 -8.84
C LEU A 131 17.25 3.23 -9.20
N ALA A 132 17.91 4.35 -9.50
CA ALA A 132 19.38 4.36 -9.51
C ALA A 132 19.88 4.14 -8.07
N ALA A 133 20.92 3.31 -7.91
CA ALA A 133 21.56 3.10 -6.62
C ALA A 133 22.16 4.41 -6.09
N ASP A 134 22.04 4.64 -4.79
CA ASP A 134 22.71 5.73 -4.09
C ASP A 134 24.05 5.30 -3.46
N ASP A 135 24.80 6.29 -2.96
CA ASP A 135 26.04 6.08 -2.19
C ASP A 135 25.78 5.51 -0.78
N GLY A 136 24.54 5.09 -0.48
CA GLY A 136 24.13 4.47 0.77
C GLY A 136 24.61 3.02 0.92
N LEU A 137 24.19 2.41 2.02
CA LEU A 137 24.41 0.98 2.23
C LEU A 137 23.66 0.16 1.18
N ASP A 138 24.35 -0.85 0.62
CA ASP A 138 23.70 -1.89 -0.18
C ASP A 138 22.50 -2.47 0.61
N PRO A 139 21.31 -2.64 0.00
CA PRO A 139 20.13 -3.14 0.67
C PRO A 139 20.33 -4.48 1.40
N SER A 140 21.20 -5.36 0.89
CA SER A 140 21.55 -6.64 1.53
C SER A 140 22.35 -6.45 2.83
N ALA A 141 23.04 -5.32 3.00
CA ALA A 141 23.79 -5.00 4.21
C ALA A 141 22.91 -4.35 5.31
N LEU A 142 21.75 -3.81 4.96
CA LEU A 142 20.86 -3.12 5.91
C LEU A 142 20.45 -3.96 7.14
N PRO A 143 20.12 -5.26 7.03
CA PRO A 143 19.72 -6.07 8.20
C PRO A 143 20.79 -6.12 9.28
N ALA A 144 22.03 -6.48 8.89
CA ALA A 144 23.16 -6.61 9.80
C ALA A 144 23.73 -5.26 10.24
N GLN A 145 23.89 -4.30 9.31
CA GLN A 145 24.61 -3.05 9.58
C GLN A 145 23.72 -1.91 10.08
N LEU A 146 22.47 -1.80 9.61
CA LEU A 146 21.56 -0.72 10.02
C LEU A 146 20.53 -1.20 11.06
N TYR A 147 19.72 -2.20 10.71
CA TYR A 147 18.53 -2.58 11.48
C TYR A 147 18.86 -3.26 12.80
N GLY A 148 19.91 -4.09 12.86
CA GLY A 148 20.30 -4.86 14.05
C GLY A 148 20.39 -4.05 15.35
N ARG A 149 20.81 -2.78 15.29
CA ARG A 149 20.91 -1.88 16.47
C ARG A 149 19.56 -1.49 17.09
N TYR A 150 18.47 -1.64 16.33
CA TYR A 150 17.10 -1.28 16.73
C TYR A 150 16.23 -2.50 17.05
N LEU A 151 16.76 -3.73 16.94
CA LEU A 151 15.99 -4.95 17.22
C LEU A 151 15.93 -5.26 18.72
N GLU A 152 14.80 -5.80 19.14
CA GLU A 152 14.66 -6.47 20.44
C GLU A 152 15.52 -7.75 20.49
N SER A 153 15.80 -8.24 21.70
CA SER A 153 16.54 -9.50 21.89
C SER A 153 15.75 -10.75 21.47
N GLY A 154 14.41 -10.65 21.41
CA GLY A 154 13.53 -11.72 20.98
C GLY A 154 13.84 -12.20 19.55
N VAL A 155 13.82 -13.52 19.38
CA VAL A 155 14.02 -14.23 18.11
C VAL A 155 12.87 -15.22 18.00
N GLU A 156 12.15 -15.18 16.89
CA GLU A 156 11.00 -16.05 16.62
C GLU A 156 11.14 -16.68 15.24
N ASP A 157 10.58 -17.88 15.08
CA ASP A 157 10.49 -18.52 13.76
C ASP A 157 9.49 -17.76 12.87
N GLY A 158 9.84 -17.62 11.59
CA GLY A 158 9.05 -16.97 10.56
C GLY A 158 8.62 -17.93 9.44
N PRO A 159 7.82 -17.45 8.49
CA PRO A 159 7.39 -18.21 7.33
C PRO A 159 8.58 -18.69 6.49
N ALA A 160 8.48 -19.88 5.91
CA ALA A 160 9.46 -20.49 5.01
C ALA A 160 10.94 -20.32 5.44
N GLY A 161 11.25 -20.57 6.72
CA GLY A 161 12.62 -20.55 7.26
C GLY A 161 13.21 -19.17 7.52
N LEU A 162 12.42 -18.09 7.40
CA LEU A 162 12.82 -16.76 7.86
C LEU A 162 12.87 -16.70 9.39
N ILE A 163 13.66 -15.78 9.94
CA ILE A 163 13.64 -15.41 11.36
C ILE A 163 12.85 -14.10 11.50
N ARG A 164 11.85 -14.05 12.39
CA ARG A 164 11.14 -12.83 12.79
C ARG A 164 11.88 -12.14 13.95
N ARG A 165 12.07 -10.83 13.83
CA ARG A 165 12.64 -9.95 14.87
C ARG A 165 11.79 -8.68 14.99
N SER A 166 11.38 -8.34 16.21
CA SER A 166 10.64 -7.09 16.47
C SER A 166 11.58 -5.90 16.63
N PHE A 167 11.17 -4.73 16.16
CA PHE A 167 11.87 -3.47 16.43
C PHE A 167 11.49 -2.91 17.81
N ARG A 168 12.44 -2.22 18.45
CA ARG A 168 12.26 -1.57 19.75
C ARG A 168 11.25 -0.43 19.68
N ALA A 169 10.47 -0.28 20.74
CA ALA A 169 9.64 0.91 20.95
C ALA A 169 10.52 2.19 20.98
N ARG A 170 10.01 3.28 20.39
CA ARG A 170 10.70 4.56 20.14
C ARG A 170 11.91 4.49 19.21
N SER A 171 12.08 3.40 18.45
CA SER A 171 13.01 3.37 17.33
C SER A 171 12.37 4.01 16.07
N PRO A 172 13.16 4.36 15.04
CA PRO A 172 12.62 4.82 13.75
C PRO A 172 11.76 3.78 12.99
N TYR A 173 11.65 2.56 13.52
CA TYR A 173 10.94 1.42 12.94
C TYR A 173 9.92 0.82 13.93
N GLU A 174 9.48 1.61 14.93
CA GLU A 174 8.42 1.21 15.85
C GLU A 174 7.13 0.87 15.10
N GLY A 175 6.47 -0.23 15.48
CA GLY A 175 5.28 -0.74 14.78
C GLY A 175 5.59 -1.65 13.59
N GLU A 176 6.87 -1.96 13.33
CA GLU A 176 7.30 -2.92 12.31
C GLU A 176 7.95 -4.17 12.92
N VAL A 177 8.02 -5.22 12.10
CA VAL A 177 8.85 -6.42 12.31
C VAL A 177 9.78 -6.64 11.12
N LEU A 178 10.95 -7.20 11.38
CA LEU A 178 11.93 -7.57 10.38
C LEU A 178 11.97 -9.09 10.23
N PHE A 179 11.70 -9.59 9.03
CA PHE A 179 11.94 -10.97 8.64
C PHE A 179 13.28 -11.07 7.92
N ILE A 180 14.08 -12.08 8.26
CA ILE A 180 15.49 -12.22 7.84
C ILE A 180 15.75 -13.66 7.38
N ALA A 181 16.30 -13.85 6.17
CA ALA A 181 16.83 -15.15 5.77
C ALA A 181 18.15 -15.43 6.50
N PRO A 182 18.30 -16.58 7.20
CA PRO A 182 19.55 -16.94 7.87
C PRO A 182 20.76 -16.98 6.93
N PRO A 183 21.98 -16.68 7.41
CA PRO A 183 22.31 -16.30 8.79
C PRO A 183 22.19 -14.80 9.08
N ASP A 184 22.23 -13.93 8.05
CA ASP A 184 22.51 -12.50 8.19
C ASP A 184 21.55 -11.57 7.42
N GLY A 185 20.59 -12.12 6.68
CA GLY A 185 19.63 -11.36 5.87
C GLY A 185 20.13 -10.93 4.49
N ARG A 186 21.37 -11.27 4.10
CA ARG A 186 21.92 -10.80 2.83
C ARG A 186 21.24 -11.39 1.60
N ARG A 187 20.75 -12.63 1.71
CA ARG A 187 19.93 -13.25 0.66
C ARG A 187 18.57 -12.57 0.54
N PHE A 188 17.90 -12.37 1.66
CA PHE A 188 16.59 -11.72 1.72
C PHE A 188 16.34 -11.15 3.12
N ALA A 189 15.75 -9.96 3.16
CA ALA A 189 15.13 -9.41 4.34
C ALA A 189 13.92 -8.56 3.95
N ALA A 190 12.86 -8.64 4.76
CA ALA A 190 11.64 -7.88 4.58
C ALA A 190 11.27 -7.16 5.87
N ARG A 191 11.09 -5.84 5.80
CA ARG A 191 10.46 -5.06 6.86
C ARG A 191 8.96 -5.06 6.64
N CYS A 192 8.17 -5.38 7.66
CA CYS A 192 6.73 -5.47 7.54
C CYS A 192 6.02 -4.64 8.61
N GLU A 193 5.09 -3.80 8.15
CA GLU A 193 4.22 -2.99 9.01
C GLU A 193 3.18 -3.90 9.69
N LEU A 194 3.02 -3.74 11.00
CA LEU A 194 1.99 -4.43 11.77
C LEU A 194 0.64 -3.73 11.59
N ALA A 195 -0.45 -4.50 11.48
CA ALA A 195 -1.81 -3.96 11.37
C ALA A 195 -2.20 -3.07 12.57
N ARG A 196 -1.59 -3.28 13.74
CA ARG A 196 -1.59 -2.39 14.91
C ARG A 196 -0.19 -2.44 15.58
N PRO A 197 0.29 -1.36 16.23
CA PRO A 197 1.56 -1.36 16.95
C PRO A 197 1.45 -2.14 18.28
N SER A 198 1.44 -3.47 18.18
CA SER A 198 1.36 -4.41 19.31
C SER A 198 2.12 -5.70 18.95
N PRO A 199 2.85 -6.36 19.87
CA PRO A 199 3.64 -7.57 19.58
C PRO A 199 2.83 -8.71 18.93
N ASP A 200 1.57 -8.87 19.35
CA ASP A 200 0.64 -9.91 18.89
C ASP A 200 -0.07 -9.55 17.58
N SER A 201 0.21 -8.38 16.99
CA SER A 201 -0.38 -7.99 15.72
C SER A 201 0.25 -8.76 14.57
N LEU A 202 -0.57 -9.15 13.59
CA LEU A 202 -0.09 -9.69 12.34
C LEU A 202 0.53 -8.56 11.48
N PRO A 203 1.61 -8.86 10.72
CA PRO A 203 2.08 -8.00 9.64
C PRO A 203 1.05 -7.99 8.49
N HIS A 204 1.01 -6.91 7.72
CA HIS A 204 0.07 -6.78 6.59
C HIS A 204 0.78 -6.39 5.28
N MET A 205 1.68 -5.42 5.33
CA MET A 205 2.45 -4.94 4.17
C MET A 205 3.94 -5.07 4.44
N CYS A 206 4.67 -5.63 3.48
CA CYS A 206 6.10 -5.88 3.57
C CYS A 206 6.89 -5.15 2.47
N ILE A 207 8.09 -4.70 2.79
CA ILE A 207 9.07 -4.10 1.89
C ILE A 207 10.37 -4.91 1.96
N ALA A 208 10.77 -5.49 0.83
CA ALA A 208 12.07 -6.12 0.61
C ALA A 208 12.86 -5.33 -0.43
N GLN A 209 14.19 -5.34 -0.37
CA GLN A 209 15.04 -4.53 -1.25
C GLN A 209 16.32 -5.28 -1.62
N PHE A 210 16.77 -5.13 -2.87
CA PHE A 210 18.09 -5.61 -3.32
C PHE A 210 18.70 -4.63 -4.34
N ARG A 211 20.03 -4.65 -4.44
CA ARG A 211 20.78 -3.90 -5.46
C ARG A 211 21.25 -4.84 -6.58
N ARG A 212 21.20 -4.38 -7.82
CA ARG A 212 21.66 -5.11 -9.01
C ARG A 212 22.20 -4.12 -10.04
N ASP A 213 23.47 -4.26 -10.42
CA ASP A 213 24.11 -3.51 -11.51
C ASP A 213 23.87 -1.98 -11.50
N GLY A 214 23.99 -1.38 -10.31
CA GLY A 214 23.80 0.05 -10.10
C GLY A 214 22.34 0.51 -9.98
N LEU A 215 21.39 -0.43 -9.83
CA LEU A 215 19.99 -0.18 -9.56
C LEU A 215 19.58 -0.71 -8.19
N ASP A 216 18.79 0.06 -7.46
CA ASP A 216 18.06 -0.42 -6.28
C ASP A 216 16.65 -0.82 -6.68
N VAL A 217 16.28 -2.05 -6.31
CA VAL A 217 14.98 -2.66 -6.60
C VAL A 217 14.24 -2.81 -5.28
N GLN A 218 13.18 -2.02 -5.10
CA GLN A 218 12.29 -2.10 -3.95
C GLN A 218 11.03 -2.88 -4.32
N LEU A 219 10.81 -3.99 -3.62
CA LEU A 219 9.64 -4.84 -3.70
C LEU A 219 8.69 -4.53 -2.54
N ARG A 220 7.42 -4.23 -2.84
CA ARG A 220 6.33 -4.14 -1.86
C ARG A 220 5.29 -5.23 -2.14
N MET A 221 4.90 -5.96 -1.11
CA MET A 221 3.99 -7.10 -1.20
C MET A 221 3.16 -7.27 0.08
N ASP A 222 2.06 -8.01 0.00
CA ASP A 222 1.30 -8.47 1.16
C ASP A 222 2.11 -9.47 1.99
N ALA A 223 1.99 -9.41 3.32
CA ALA A 223 2.75 -10.28 4.22
C ALA A 223 2.47 -11.79 4.04
N ARG A 224 1.31 -12.17 3.48
CA ARG A 224 0.98 -13.56 3.14
C ARG A 224 1.84 -14.14 2.02
N LEU A 225 2.54 -13.30 1.26
CA LEU A 225 3.48 -13.75 0.23
C LEU A 225 4.87 -14.11 0.80
N LEU A 226 5.12 -13.88 2.11
CA LEU A 226 6.37 -14.29 2.75
C LEU A 226 6.58 -15.82 2.75
N ASP A 227 5.54 -16.65 2.74
CA ASP A 227 5.69 -18.11 2.57
C ASP A 227 6.32 -18.51 1.22
N GLN A 228 6.37 -17.58 0.27
CA GLN A 228 6.89 -17.78 -1.09
C GLN A 228 8.11 -16.89 -1.37
N TRP A 229 8.75 -16.33 -0.32
CA TRP A 229 9.82 -15.32 -0.45
C TRP A 229 10.97 -15.76 -1.36
N GLU A 230 11.38 -17.04 -1.30
CA GLU A 230 12.49 -17.56 -2.10
C GLU A 230 12.19 -17.48 -3.60
N ALA A 231 11.00 -17.95 -4.00
CA ALA A 231 10.56 -17.94 -5.38
C ALA A 231 10.32 -16.50 -5.89
N ILE A 232 9.88 -15.60 -5.02
CA ILE A 232 9.70 -14.18 -5.33
C ILE A 232 11.06 -13.50 -5.58
N ASP A 233 12.02 -13.69 -4.67
CA ASP A 233 13.37 -13.13 -4.76
C ASP A 233 14.11 -13.61 -6.02
N GLU A 234 14.13 -14.94 -6.26
CA GLU A 234 14.76 -15.55 -7.43
C GLU A 234 14.14 -15.03 -8.75
N ARG A 235 12.81 -15.09 -8.87
CA ARG A 235 12.11 -14.71 -10.10
C ARG A 235 12.19 -13.21 -10.37
N LEU A 236 12.14 -12.38 -9.34
CA LEU A 236 12.25 -10.93 -9.49
C LEU A 236 13.66 -10.51 -9.90
N ARG A 237 14.71 -11.10 -9.31
CA ARG A 237 16.10 -10.88 -9.76
C ARG A 237 16.27 -11.31 -11.22
N HIS A 238 15.79 -12.50 -11.57
CA HIS A 238 15.85 -13.01 -12.96
C HIS A 238 15.06 -12.14 -13.96
N LEU A 239 13.96 -11.51 -13.53
CA LEU A 239 13.21 -10.54 -14.32
C LEU A 239 14.01 -9.24 -14.54
N VAL A 240 14.66 -8.72 -13.50
CA VAL A 240 15.52 -7.51 -13.60
C VAL A 240 16.74 -7.77 -14.48
N ASP A 241 17.39 -8.93 -14.34
CA ASP A 241 18.51 -9.34 -15.19
C ASP A 241 18.12 -9.35 -16.69
N LYS A 242 16.94 -9.88 -17.04
CA LYS A 242 16.40 -9.83 -18.42
C LYS A 242 16.11 -8.43 -18.94
N MET A 243 15.83 -7.47 -18.06
CA MET A 243 15.64 -6.08 -18.47
C MET A 243 16.98 -5.41 -18.75
N LEU A 244 18.06 -5.81 -18.08
CA LEU A 244 19.40 -5.26 -18.26
C LEU A 244 20.10 -5.76 -19.54
N GLY A 245 19.83 -7.01 -19.96
CA GLY A 245 20.32 -7.60 -21.22
C GLY A 245 21.00 -8.95 -21.05
#